data_AF-A0A0A9VXL1-F1
#
_entry.id   AF-A0A0A9VXL1-F1
#
_cell.length_a   1.000
_cell.length_b   1.000
_cell.length_c   1.000
_cell.angle_alpha   90.00
_cell.angle_beta   90.00
_cell.angle_gamma   90.00
#
_symmetry.space_group_name_H-M   'P 1'
#
loop_
_entity.id
_entity.type
_entity.pdbx_description
1 polymer ?
#
loop_
_entity_poly.entity_id
_entity_poly.type
_entity_poly.pdbx_seq_one_letter_code
_entity_poly.pdbx_strand_id
1 'polypeptide(L)'
;NLNPNNLVETMKAYESSGFPLATLEQHMKRAGISTGYQEKPCLNPNDAECPETAPNKKSGLVPNIGAELTGGCYGFAANYMHWPEELIVGGVKKNRSGHIVRAKALQTVVQLMGEKELHDFWSDTYKVHHIDWNQEK
;
A
#
# COMPACT_ATOMS: atom_id res chain seq x y z
N ASN A 1 1.58 13.70 -1.91
CA ASN A 1 1.10 12.92 -0.76
C ASN A 1 -0.41 12.77 -0.77
N LEU A 2 -0.93 11.54 -0.61
CA LEU A 2 -2.35 11.21 -0.72
C LEU A 2 -2.88 10.65 0.61
N ASN A 3 -3.84 11.34 1.23
CA ASN A 3 -4.70 10.81 2.28
C ASN A 3 -6.10 10.61 1.68
N PRO A 4 -6.57 9.36 1.47
CA PRO A 4 -7.86 9.09 0.84
C PRO A 4 -9.05 9.69 1.58
N ASN A 5 -9.04 9.68 2.91
CA ASN A 5 -10.12 10.28 3.71
C ASN A 5 -10.20 11.79 3.48
N ASN A 6 -9.07 12.49 3.58
CA ASN A 6 -9.02 13.94 3.34
C ASN A 6 -9.43 14.29 1.90
N LEU A 7 -9.06 13.45 0.92
CA LEU A 7 -9.47 13.63 -0.47
C LEU A 7 -11.00 13.58 -0.60
N VAL A 8 -11.64 12.56 -0.02
CA VAL A 8 -13.11 12.43 -0.07
C VAL A 8 -13.80 13.57 0.67
N GLU A 9 -13.31 13.98 1.83
CA GLU A 9 -13.82 15.14 2.57
C GLU A 9 -13.71 16.42 1.73
N THR A 10 -12.59 16.60 1.03
CA THR A 10 -12.40 17.72 0.12
C THR A 10 -13.40 17.66 -1.03
N MET A 11 -13.60 16.51 -1.67
CA MET A 11 -14.57 16.33 -2.76
C MET A 11 -16.03 16.60 -2.32
N LYS A 12 -16.37 16.30 -1.07
CA LYS A 12 -17.66 16.65 -0.46
C LYS A 12 -17.83 18.16 -0.34
N ALA A 13 -16.79 18.87 0.10
CA ALA A 13 -16.83 20.30 0.29
C ALA A 13 -16.96 21.10 -1.02
N TYR A 14 -16.45 20.57 -2.13
CA TYR A 14 -16.54 21.19 -3.45
C TYR A 14 -17.85 20.95 -4.21
N GLU A 15 -18.87 20.36 -3.57
CA GLU A 15 -20.16 20.00 -4.19
C GLU A 15 -19.98 19.36 -5.58
N SER A 16 -19.35 18.18 -5.58
CA SER A 16 -19.18 17.35 -6.78
C SER A 16 -20.54 16.83 -7.28
N SER A 17 -21.36 17.72 -7.82
CA SER A 17 -22.69 17.43 -8.34
C SER A 17 -22.59 16.35 -9.42
N GLY A 18 -23.08 15.15 -9.09
CA GLY A 18 -23.08 13.99 -9.99
C GLY A 18 -22.06 12.90 -9.68
N PHE A 19 -21.08 13.10 -8.77
CA PHE A 19 -20.19 12.01 -8.36
C PHE A 19 -20.81 11.20 -7.20
N PRO A 20 -20.89 9.86 -7.29
CA PRO A 20 -21.48 9.02 -6.25
C PRO A 20 -20.54 8.85 -5.04
N LEU A 21 -20.32 9.94 -4.28
CA LEU A 21 -19.40 9.97 -3.12
C LEU A 21 -19.75 8.92 -2.07
N ALA A 22 -21.03 8.70 -1.78
CA ALA A 22 -21.48 7.70 -0.81
C ALA A 22 -21.04 6.27 -1.21
N THR A 23 -21.12 5.95 -2.50
CA THR A 23 -20.68 4.66 -3.04
C THR A 23 -19.17 4.50 -2.92
N LEU A 24 -18.40 5.54 -3.27
CA LEU A 24 -16.95 5.55 -3.10
C LEU A 24 -16.55 5.31 -1.64
N GLU A 25 -17.17 6.02 -0.69
CA GLU A 25 -16.92 5.86 0.75
C GLU A 25 -17.22 4.45 1.24
N GLN A 26 -18.34 3.89 0.79
CA GLN A 26 -18.70 2.51 1.12
C GLN A 26 -17.65 1.52 0.60
N HIS A 27 -17.17 1.70 -0.63
CA HIS A 27 -16.11 0.86 -1.19
C HIS A 27 -14.80 1.01 -0.42
N MET A 28 -14.38 2.23 -0.10
CA MET A 28 -13.18 2.50 0.69
C MET A 28 -13.25 1.85 2.07
N LYS A 29 -14.37 2.07 2.78
CA LYS A 29 -14.62 1.46 4.10
C LYS A 29 -14.58 -0.06 4.04
N ARG A 30 -15.25 -0.66 3.04
CA ARG A 30 -15.25 -2.12 2.85
C ARG A 30 -13.85 -2.66 2.58
N ALA A 31 -13.06 -1.95 1.78
CA ALA A 31 -11.68 -2.32 1.47
C ALA A 31 -10.68 -2.08 2.61
N GLY A 32 -11.10 -1.36 3.67
CA GLY A 32 -10.19 -0.95 4.74
C GLY A 32 -9.18 0.10 4.27
N ILE A 33 -9.55 0.93 3.28
CA ILE A 33 -8.77 2.08 2.85
C ILE A 33 -9.06 3.23 3.81
N SER A 34 -8.04 3.67 4.54
CA SER A 34 -8.12 4.77 5.52
C SER A 34 -7.25 5.96 5.08
N THR A 35 -6.25 6.33 5.88
CA THR A 35 -5.28 7.41 5.61
C THR A 35 -4.15 6.98 4.66
N GLY A 36 -4.25 5.77 4.10
CA GLY A 36 -3.26 5.21 3.19
C GLY A 36 -1.92 4.97 3.89
N TYR A 37 -0.88 5.66 3.43
CA TYR A 37 0.47 5.58 4.00
C TYR A 37 0.81 6.76 4.93
N GLN A 38 -0.10 7.72 5.11
CA GLN A 38 0.21 9.00 5.75
C GLN A 38 0.40 8.90 7.27
N GLU A 39 -0.19 7.90 7.93
CA GLU A 39 -0.07 7.67 9.38
C GLU A 39 0.81 6.46 9.73
N LYS A 40 1.48 5.87 8.73
CA LYS A 40 2.45 4.79 8.98
C LYS A 40 3.77 5.38 9.48
N PRO A 41 4.52 4.67 10.34
CA PRO A 41 5.82 5.15 10.79
C PRO A 41 6.80 5.27 9.62
N CYS A 42 7.57 6.35 9.61
CA CYS A 42 8.62 6.55 8.63
C CYS A 42 9.85 5.73 9.02
N LEU A 43 10.46 5.03 8.06
CA LEU A 43 11.76 4.37 8.28
C LEU A 43 12.85 5.41 8.58
N ASN A 44 12.81 6.55 7.89
CA ASN A 44 13.63 7.72 8.16
C ASN A 44 12.74 8.92 8.55
N PRO A 45 12.63 9.26 9.84
CA PRO A 45 11.84 10.41 10.29
C PRO A 45 12.34 11.76 9.77
N ASN A 46 13.64 11.86 9.48
CA ASN A 46 14.27 13.09 9.02
C ASN A 46 14.12 13.31 7.51
N ASP A 47 13.48 12.37 6.79
CA ASP A 47 13.13 12.55 5.39
C ASP A 47 12.18 13.74 5.24
N ALA A 48 12.45 14.61 4.27
CA ALA A 48 11.62 15.78 3.98
C ALA A 48 10.19 15.37 3.57
N GLU A 49 10.05 14.24 2.87
CA GLU A 49 8.76 13.72 2.40
C GLU A 49 8.03 12.87 3.45
N CYS A 50 8.68 12.54 4.59
CA CYS A 50 7.98 11.88 5.70
C CYS A 50 6.83 12.79 6.18
N PRO A 51 5.58 12.32 6.15
CA PRO A 51 4.43 13.16 6.44
C PRO A 51 4.36 13.56 7.91
N GLU A 52 3.82 14.75 8.18
CA GLU A 52 3.64 15.28 9.55
C GLU A 52 2.71 14.43 10.41
N THR A 53 1.84 13.65 9.77
CA THR A 53 0.92 12.70 10.42
C THR A 53 1.59 11.38 10.81
N ALA A 54 2.83 11.11 10.37
CA ALA A 54 3.54 9.91 10.80
C ALA A 54 3.87 9.98 12.30
N PRO A 55 3.64 8.90 13.06
CA PRO A 55 3.74 8.91 14.53
C PRO A 55 5.14 9.24 15.06
N ASN A 56 6.18 9.04 14.22
CA ASN A 56 7.56 9.27 14.59
C ASN A 56 8.22 10.48 13.92
N LYS A 57 7.50 11.27 13.11
CA LYS A 57 8.06 12.46 12.44
C LYS A 57 8.63 13.45 13.45
N LYS A 58 7.82 13.84 14.45
CA LYS A 58 8.20 14.84 15.46
C LYS A 58 9.23 14.32 16.46
N SER A 59 9.17 13.04 16.81
CA SER A 59 10.09 12.45 17.79
C SER A 59 11.46 12.16 17.20
N GLY A 60 11.58 12.01 15.88
CA GLY A 60 12.81 11.62 15.21
C GLY A 60 13.24 10.17 15.50
N LEU A 61 12.40 9.40 16.21
CA LEU A 61 12.73 8.04 16.63
C LEU A 61 12.58 7.06 15.47
N VAL A 62 13.64 6.28 15.23
CA VAL A 62 13.60 5.19 14.26
C VAL A 62 12.68 4.08 14.80
N PRO A 63 11.75 3.54 13.97
CA PRO A 63 10.80 2.55 14.44
C PRO A 63 11.48 1.22 14.78
N ASN A 64 10.89 0.48 15.72
CA ASN A 64 11.33 -0.89 16.01
C ASN A 64 10.85 -1.83 14.89
N ILE A 65 11.70 -2.06 13.90
CA ILE A 65 11.40 -2.86 12.71
C ILE A 65 10.87 -4.26 13.05
N GLY A 66 11.40 -4.91 14.08
CA GLY A 66 10.92 -6.23 14.49
C GLY A 66 9.49 -6.19 15.00
N ALA A 67 9.14 -5.18 15.80
CA ALA A 67 7.77 -4.98 16.26
C ALA A 67 6.82 -4.64 15.09
N GLU A 68 7.22 -3.74 14.20
CA GLU A 68 6.40 -3.31 13.05
C GLU A 68 6.12 -4.45 12.04
N LEU A 69 7.05 -5.40 11.90
CA LEU A 69 6.89 -6.55 10.99
C LEU A 69 6.18 -7.76 11.66
N THR A 70 5.96 -7.73 12.97
CA THR A 70 5.34 -8.84 13.70
C THR A 70 3.88 -9.00 13.28
N GLY A 71 3.51 -10.20 12.81
CA GLY A 71 2.14 -10.47 12.33
C GLY A 71 1.90 -10.04 10.88
N GLY A 72 2.94 -9.59 10.16
CA GLY A 72 2.88 -9.20 8.77
C GLY A 72 2.61 -7.72 8.56
N CYS A 73 2.31 -7.35 7.32
CA CYS A 73 2.07 -5.96 6.93
C CYS A 73 0.76 -5.82 6.16
N TYR A 74 0.20 -4.61 6.16
CA TYR A 74 -1.03 -4.31 5.44
C TYR A 74 -0.75 -3.27 4.35
N GLY A 75 -1.21 -3.56 3.14
CA GLY A 75 -1.16 -2.67 1.99
C GLY A 75 -2.17 -1.54 2.09
N PHE A 76 -2.53 -0.98 0.93
CA PHE A 76 -3.43 0.17 0.84
C PHE A 76 -4.88 -0.17 1.22
N ALA A 77 -5.36 -1.35 0.84
CA ALA A 77 -6.68 -1.88 1.20
C ALA A 77 -6.53 -2.95 2.28
N ALA A 78 -6.46 -2.54 3.55
CA ALA A 78 -6.05 -3.40 4.66
C ALA A 78 -6.91 -4.67 4.85
N ASN A 79 -8.17 -4.66 4.42
CA ASN A 79 -9.05 -5.83 4.52
C ASN A 79 -8.80 -6.89 3.45
N TYR A 80 -8.10 -6.54 2.36
CA TYR A 80 -7.84 -7.43 1.22
C TYR A 80 -6.35 -7.66 0.96
N MET A 81 -5.49 -6.76 1.44
CA MET A 81 -4.05 -6.76 1.18
C MET A 81 -3.28 -6.96 2.47
N HIS A 82 -3.56 -8.04 3.20
CA HIS A 82 -2.71 -8.50 4.28
C HIS A 82 -1.59 -9.38 3.71
N TRP A 83 -0.35 -9.04 4.05
CA TRP A 83 0.85 -9.76 3.70
C TRP A 83 1.36 -10.48 4.95
N PRO A 84 1.12 -11.80 5.08
CA PRO A 84 1.57 -12.58 6.22
C PRO A 84 3.08 -12.48 6.44
N GLU A 85 3.49 -12.52 7.70
CA GLU A 85 4.89 -12.42 8.13
C GLU A 85 5.80 -13.39 7.36
N GLU A 86 5.37 -14.63 7.13
CA GLU A 86 6.14 -15.65 6.40
C GLU A 86 6.38 -15.33 4.92
N LEU A 87 5.56 -14.50 4.28
CA LEU A 87 5.75 -14.12 2.87
C LEU A 87 6.79 -13.00 2.71
N ILE A 88 7.03 -12.23 3.77
CA ILE A 88 7.86 -11.01 3.73
C ILE A 88 9.12 -11.08 4.59
N VAL A 89 9.17 -11.96 5.61
CA VAL A 89 10.32 -12.10 6.51
C VAL A 89 10.71 -13.57 6.68
N GLY A 90 11.98 -13.87 6.41
CA GLY A 90 12.55 -15.22 6.52
C GLY A 90 13.49 -15.40 7.71
N GLY A 91 13.48 -16.60 8.30
CA GLY A 91 14.42 -16.99 9.37
C GLY A 91 14.23 -16.21 10.67
N VAL A 92 12.97 -15.96 11.04
CA VAL A 92 12.55 -15.17 12.19
C VAL A 92 12.90 -15.84 13.53
N LYS A 93 13.33 -15.05 14.52
CA LYS A 93 13.37 -15.40 15.95
C LYS A 93 12.48 -14.43 16.71
N LYS A 94 11.59 -14.97 17.54
CA LYS A 94 10.66 -14.21 18.37
C LYS A 94 11.02 -14.26 19.85
N ASN A 95 10.64 -13.24 20.61
CA ASN A 95 10.68 -13.27 22.07
C ASN A 95 9.48 -14.04 22.66
N ARG A 96 9.42 -14.15 23.99
CA ARG A 96 8.31 -14.83 24.69
C ARG A 96 6.94 -14.17 24.48
N SER A 97 6.89 -12.88 24.15
CA SER A 97 5.65 -12.17 23.83
C SER A 97 5.26 -12.26 22.35
N GLY A 98 5.99 -13.02 21.53
CA GLY A 98 5.68 -13.24 20.12
C GLY A 98 6.18 -12.18 19.15
N HIS A 99 6.91 -11.17 19.62
CA HIS A 99 7.48 -10.13 18.75
C HIS A 99 8.78 -10.59 18.11
N ILE A 100 8.99 -10.22 16.84
CA ILE A 100 10.23 -10.48 16.12
C ILE A 100 11.36 -9.69 16.79
N VAL A 101 12.41 -10.40 17.18
CA VAL A 101 13.66 -9.79 17.68
C VAL A 101 14.79 -9.90 16.68
N ARG A 102 14.70 -10.84 15.73
CA ARG A 102 15.68 -11.03 14.67
C ARG A 102 15.05 -11.71 13.46
N ALA A 103 15.53 -11.35 12.27
CA ALA A 103 15.25 -12.05 11.02
C ALA A 103 16.57 -12.30 10.28
N LYS A 104 16.54 -13.21 9.30
CA LYS A 104 17.68 -13.50 8.42
C LYS A 104 17.50 -12.97 7.02
N ALA A 105 16.25 -12.83 6.55
CA ALA A 105 15.95 -12.39 5.21
C ALA A 105 14.69 -11.52 5.18
N LEU A 106 14.63 -10.63 4.20
CA LEU A 106 13.44 -9.89 3.81
C LEU A 106 13.12 -10.26 2.36
N GLN A 107 11.85 -10.38 2.03
CA GLN A 107 11.38 -10.72 0.70
C GLN A 107 10.41 -9.66 0.20
N THR A 108 10.58 -9.27 -1.06
CA THR A 108 9.63 -8.43 -1.80
C THR A 108 9.31 -9.13 -3.10
N VAL A 109 8.02 -9.27 -3.40
CA VAL A 109 7.53 -9.88 -4.63
C VAL A 109 6.92 -8.79 -5.50
N VAL A 110 7.45 -8.62 -6.70
CA VAL A 110 6.87 -7.74 -7.71
C VAL A 110 6.03 -8.59 -8.64
N GLN A 111 4.71 -8.47 -8.54
CA GLN A 111 3.78 -9.20 -9.40
C GLN A 111 3.67 -8.50 -10.75
N LEU A 112 3.94 -9.25 -11.82
CA LEU A 112 3.78 -8.82 -13.20
C LEU A 112 2.57 -9.53 -13.82
N MET A 113 1.97 -8.91 -14.82
CA MET A 113 0.92 -9.54 -15.62
C MET A 113 1.50 -10.74 -16.37
N GLY A 114 0.68 -11.78 -16.55
CA GLY A 114 1.02 -12.85 -17.51
C GLY A 114 0.95 -12.35 -18.95
N GLU A 115 1.57 -13.07 -19.89
CA GLU A 115 1.60 -12.72 -21.32
C GLU A 115 0.19 -12.44 -21.89
N LYS A 116 -0.78 -13.31 -21.57
CA LYS A 116 -2.16 -13.15 -22.00
C LYS A 116 -2.83 -11.93 -21.36
N GLU A 117 -2.62 -11.70 -20.07
CA GLU A 117 -3.21 -10.56 -19.37
C GLU A 117 -2.65 -9.24 -19.88
N LEU A 118 -1.34 -9.19 -20.14
CA LEU A 118 -0.68 -8.03 -20.71
C LEU A 118 -1.20 -7.73 -22.11
N HIS A 119 -1.32 -8.76 -22.95
CA HIS A 119 -1.93 -8.67 -24.27
C HIS A 119 -3.34 -8.08 -24.20
N ASP A 120 -4.20 -8.69 -23.38
CA ASP A 120 -5.60 -8.30 -23.26
C ASP A 120 -5.74 -6.89 -22.66
N PHE A 121 -4.86 -6.50 -21.73
CA PHE A 121 -4.84 -5.18 -21.11
C PHE A 121 -4.54 -4.05 -22.11
N TRP A 122 -3.62 -4.28 -23.05
CA TRP A 122 -3.23 -3.29 -24.05
C TRP A 122 -3.99 -3.39 -25.38
N SER A 123 -4.76 -4.47 -25.58
CA SER A 123 -5.55 -4.68 -26.79
C SER A 123 -6.45 -3.48 -27.07
N ASP A 124 -6.50 -3.07 -28.34
CA ASP A 124 -7.27 -1.92 -28.84
C ASP A 124 -6.93 -0.57 -28.20
N THR A 125 -5.80 -0.46 -27.50
CA THR A 125 -5.33 0.81 -26.97
C THR A 125 -4.44 1.52 -27.98
N TYR A 126 -4.47 2.86 -27.95
CA TYR A 126 -3.57 3.69 -28.76
C TYR A 126 -2.08 3.41 -28.47
N LYS A 127 -1.73 2.81 -27.32
CA LYS A 127 -0.33 2.52 -26.99
C LYS A 127 0.29 1.48 -27.91
N VAL A 128 -0.50 0.58 -28.47
CA VAL A 128 -0.01 -0.53 -29.30
C VAL A 128 -0.36 -0.37 -30.78
N HIS A 129 -1.06 0.71 -31.19
CA HIS A 129 -1.53 0.87 -32.58
C HIS A 129 -0.43 0.87 -33.66
N HIS A 130 0.80 1.21 -33.28
CA HIS A 130 1.95 1.29 -34.19
C HIS A 130 2.76 -0.03 -34.23
N ILE A 131 2.31 -1.04 -33.49
CA ILE A 131 2.92 -2.35 -33.37
C ILE A 131 1.85 -3.36 -33.77
N ASP A 132 2.25 -4.40 -34.50
CA ASP A 132 1.39 -5.56 -34.72
C ASP A 132 1.30 -6.38 -33.42
N TRP A 133 0.43 -5.93 -32.50
CA TRP A 133 0.29 -6.44 -31.13
C TRP A 133 -0.25 -7.86 -31.11
N ASN A 134 0.45 -8.75 -30.39
CA ASN A 134 0.08 -10.14 -30.20
C ASN A 134 0.67 -10.63 -28.86
N GLN A 135 0.38 -11.86 -28.43
CA GLN A 135 0.82 -12.36 -27.11
C GLN A 135 2.33 -12.59 -26.98
N GLU A 136 3.06 -12.77 -28.10
CA GLU A 136 4.51 -12.95 -28.07
C GLU A 136 5.27 -11.62 -27.94
N LYS A 137 4.58 -10.50 -28.18
CA LYS A 137 5.11 -9.14 -28.12
C LYS A 137 4.65 -8.44 -26.84
#